data_AF-A0A1M5BPI6-F1
#
_entry.id   AF-A0A1M5BPI6-F1
#
_cell.length_a   1.000
_cell.length_b   1.000
_cell.length_c   1.000
_cell.angle_alpha   90.00
_cell.angle_beta   90.00
_cell.angle_gamma   90.00
#
_symmetry.space_group_name_H-M   'P 1'
#
loop_
_entity.id
_entity.type
_entity.pdbx_description
1 polymer ?
#
loop_
_entity_poly.entity_id
_entity_poly.type
_entity_poly.pdbx_seq_one_letter_code
_entity_poly.pdbx_strand_id
1 'polypeptide(L)'
;MTKKTLKWQPDLSYPAGKGATEQRFTSTANGDDLEIDTHPWGEADLKINHKQTAHVDGKPSAGDAFREAEDIAEKIEGQKTKDEQASLNS
;
A
#
# COMPACT_ATOMS: atom_id res chain seq x y z
N MET A 1 -2.39 -17.82 3.97
CA MET A 1 -2.60 -16.63 3.12
C MET A 1 -3.70 -15.81 3.76
N THR A 2 -3.38 -14.60 4.20
CA THR A 2 -4.38 -13.62 4.62
C THR A 2 -5.23 -13.28 3.40
N LYS A 3 -6.56 -13.17 3.57
CA LYS A 3 -7.45 -12.77 2.48
C LYS A 3 -7.14 -11.31 2.17
N LYS A 4 -6.55 -11.02 1.00
CA LYS A 4 -6.33 -9.63 0.57
C LYS A 4 -7.68 -8.95 0.35
N THR A 5 -7.86 -7.79 0.96
CA THR A 5 -9.11 -7.01 0.93
C THR A 5 -8.96 -5.70 0.19
N LEU A 6 -7.74 -5.13 0.18
CA LEU A 6 -7.41 -3.94 -0.57
C LEU A 6 -7.33 -4.24 -2.06
N LYS A 7 -7.95 -3.37 -2.86
CA LYS A 7 -7.91 -3.44 -4.32
C LYS A 7 -7.04 -2.31 -4.81
N TRP A 8 -5.79 -2.62 -5.11
CA TRP A 8 -4.84 -1.67 -5.64
C TRP A 8 -5.04 -1.43 -7.13
N GLN A 9 -4.94 -0.17 -7.55
CA GLN A 9 -5.01 0.25 -8.95
C GLN A 9 -3.75 1.05 -9.28
N PRO A 10 -3.12 0.82 -10.45
CA PRO A 10 -2.01 1.66 -10.88
C PRO A 10 -2.53 3.07 -11.19
N ASP A 11 -1.81 4.09 -10.73
CA ASP A 11 -2.08 5.47 -11.13
C ASP A 11 -1.47 5.72 -12.50
N LEU A 12 -2.32 5.84 -13.52
CA LEU A 12 -1.92 6.04 -14.91
C LEU A 12 -1.49 7.49 -15.22
N SER A 13 -1.67 8.42 -14.28
CA SER A 13 -1.14 9.77 -14.41
C SER A 13 0.36 9.85 -14.10
N TYR A 14 0.92 8.82 -13.45
CA TYR A 14 2.34 8.70 -13.19
C TYR A 14 3.11 8.14 -14.40
N PRO A 15 4.38 8.53 -14.60
CA PRO A 15 5.19 8.03 -15.70
C PRO A 15 5.30 6.50 -15.62
N ALA A 16 4.84 5.80 -16.66
CA ALA A 16 5.01 4.36 -16.80
C ALA A 16 5.86 4.05 -18.04
N GLY A 17 6.73 3.03 -17.96
CA GLY A 17 7.53 2.55 -19.10
C GLY A 17 9.05 2.75 -18.96
N LYS A 18 9.78 2.62 -20.07
CA LYS A 18 11.25 2.61 -20.09
C LYS A 18 11.81 3.94 -19.56
N GLY A 19 12.51 3.88 -18.43
CA GLY A 19 13.11 5.04 -17.77
C GLY A 19 12.26 5.63 -16.63
N ALA A 20 11.04 5.13 -16.40
CA ALA A 20 10.30 5.43 -15.18
C ALA A 20 11.01 4.80 -13.98
N THR A 21 11.28 5.61 -12.95
CA THR A 21 11.92 5.18 -11.71
C THR A 21 10.92 4.94 -10.59
N GLU A 22 9.66 5.30 -10.78
CA GLU A 22 8.61 5.21 -9.79
C GLU A 22 7.31 4.74 -10.45
N GLN A 23 6.59 3.84 -9.80
CA GLN A 23 5.23 3.47 -10.16
C GLN A 23 4.34 3.60 -8.93
N ARG A 24 3.30 4.43 -9.05
CA ARG A 24 2.30 4.64 -8.02
C ARG A 24 1.11 3.69 -8.16
N PHE A 25 0.63 3.20 -7.03
CA PHE A 25 -0.61 2.45 -6.87
C PHE A 25 -1.46 3.10 -5.79
N THR A 26 -2.78 3.11 -5.98
CA THR A 26 -3.73 3.67 -5.02
C THR A 26 -4.80 2.66 -4.62
N SER A 27 -5.32 2.80 -3.41
CA SER A 27 -6.49 2.07 -2.92
C SER A 27 -7.24 2.92 -1.89
N THR A 28 -8.47 2.53 -1.56
CA THR A 28 -9.27 3.17 -0.52
C THR A 28 -9.88 2.11 0.39
N ALA A 29 -9.82 2.33 1.71
CA ALA A 29 -10.39 1.44 2.72
C ALA A 29 -10.64 2.19 4.02
N ASN A 30 -11.71 1.85 4.75
CA ASN A 30 -12.07 2.45 6.04
C ASN A 30 -12.10 3.99 6.08
N GLY A 31 -12.33 4.64 4.93
CA GLY A 31 -12.30 6.11 4.81
C GLY A 31 -10.91 6.71 4.61
N ASP A 32 -9.88 5.88 4.50
CA ASP A 32 -8.51 6.28 4.23
C ASP A 32 -8.14 6.18 2.74
N ASP A 33 -7.29 7.11 2.30
CA ASP A 33 -6.63 7.10 1.00
C ASP A 33 -5.25 6.46 1.14
N LEU A 34 -5.01 5.36 0.43
CA LEU A 34 -3.75 4.62 0.49
C LEU A 34 -2.97 4.78 -0.82
N GLU A 35 -1.66 5.00 -0.69
CA GLU A 35 -0.73 5.09 -1.82
C GLU A 35 0.47 4.17 -1.57
N ILE A 36 0.88 3.41 -2.59
CA ILE A 36 2.16 2.71 -2.63
C ILE A 36 2.95 3.24 -3.83
N ASP A 37 4.11 3.81 -3.55
CA ASP A 37 5.08 4.24 -4.55
C ASP A 37 6.20 3.21 -4.62
N THR A 38 6.38 2.55 -5.75
CA THR A 38 7.38 1.47 -5.92
C THR A 38 8.51 1.90 -6.83
N HIS A 39 9.72 1.41 -6.54
CA HIS A 39 10.91 1.69 -7.31
C HIS A 39 11.53 0.41 -7.89
N PRO A 40 12.11 0.44 -9.10
CA PRO A 40 12.64 -0.74 -9.78
C PRO A 40 13.81 -1.41 -9.04
N TRP A 41 14.49 -0.69 -8.14
CA TRP A 41 15.58 -1.22 -7.29
C TRP A 41 15.09 -1.89 -6.00
N GLY A 42 13.79 -2.15 -5.85
CA GLY A 42 13.26 -2.95 -4.75
C GLY A 42 12.94 -2.16 -3.49
N GLU A 43 12.49 -0.92 -3.68
CA GLU A 43 11.98 -0.06 -2.61
C GLU A 43 10.51 0.26 -2.83
N ALA A 44 9.79 0.50 -1.74
CA ALA A 44 8.44 1.03 -1.78
C ALA A 44 8.13 1.91 -0.57
N ASP A 45 7.38 2.99 -0.79
CA ASP A 45 6.82 3.83 0.27
C ASP A 45 5.31 3.61 0.37
N LEU A 46 4.83 3.35 1.58
CA LEU A 46 3.39 3.31 1.89
C LEU A 46 2.98 4.62 2.54
N LYS A 47 1.96 5.27 1.97
CA LYS A 47 1.31 6.46 2.55
C LYS A 47 -0.16 6.14 2.84
N ILE A 48 -0.65 6.69 3.93
CA ILE A 48 -2.06 6.68 4.32
C ILE A 48 -2.46 8.13 4.59
N ASN A 49 -3.50 8.61 3.93
CA ASN A 49 -3.93 10.02 3.94
C ASN A 49 -2.77 10.98 3.67
N HIS A 50 -2.00 10.68 2.62
CA HIS A 50 -0.81 11.41 2.18
C HIS A 50 0.35 11.47 3.20
N LYS A 51 0.27 10.74 4.32
CA LYS A 51 1.34 10.65 5.31
C LYS A 51 2.08 9.32 5.17
N GLN A 52 3.40 9.40 5.01
CA GLN A 52 4.25 8.22 4.98
C GLN A 52 4.11 7.43 6.29
N THR A 53 3.71 6.17 6.15
CA THR A 53 3.45 5.25 7.25
C THR A 53 4.50 4.16 7.32
N ALA A 54 5.02 3.71 6.17
CA ALA A 54 6.11 2.75 6.12
C ALA A 54 7.02 3.01 4.91
N HIS A 55 8.27 2.57 5.07
CA HIS A 55 9.27 2.48 4.00
C HIS A 55 9.76 1.04 3.94
N VAL A 56 9.81 0.47 2.74
CA VAL A 56 10.29 -0.88 2.44
C VAL A 56 11.51 -0.75 1.56
N ASP A 57 12.59 -1.42 1.93
CA ASP A 57 13.84 -1.46 1.17
C ASP A 57 14.40 -2.89 1.03
N GLY A 58 15.46 -3.01 0.25
CA GLY A 58 16.25 -4.24 0.14
C GLY A 58 15.53 -5.41 -0.54
N LYS A 59 14.47 -5.16 -1.32
CA LYS A 59 13.76 -6.23 -2.04
C LYS A 59 14.40 -6.56 -3.39
N PRO A 60 14.21 -7.79 -3.91
CA PRO A 60 14.75 -8.17 -5.21
C PRO A 60 14.13 -7.41 -6.39
N SER A 61 12.91 -6.87 -6.23
CA SER A 61 12.19 -6.20 -7.30
C SER A 61 11.14 -5.21 -6.76
N ALA A 62 10.68 -4.29 -7.62
CA ALA A 62 9.53 -3.42 -7.33
C ALA A 62 8.27 -4.20 -6.94
N GLY A 63 8.04 -5.37 -7.56
CA GLY A 63 6.88 -6.21 -7.27
C GLY A 63 6.96 -6.87 -5.88
N ASP A 64 8.16 -7.17 -5.40
CA ASP A 64 8.36 -7.70 -4.05
C ASP A 64 8.24 -6.60 -2.99
N ALA A 65 8.76 -5.40 -3.28
CA ALA A 65 8.54 -4.22 -2.44
C ALA A 65 7.06 -3.84 -2.35
N PHE A 66 6.34 -3.89 -3.48
CA PHE A 66 4.89 -3.71 -3.53
C PHE A 66 4.16 -4.68 -2.61
N ARG A 67 4.45 -5.98 -2.70
CA ARG A 67 3.75 -7.02 -1.90
C ARG A 67 3.96 -6.82 -0.41
N GLU A 68 5.15 -6.40 0.00
CA GLU A 68 5.42 -6.13 1.41
C GLU A 68 4.71 -4.87 1.90
N ALA A 69 4.71 -3.78 1.12
CA ALA A 69 3.94 -2.58 1.43
C ALA A 69 2.42 -2.88 1.46
N GLU A 70 1.93 -3.70 0.54
CA GLU A 70 0.55 -4.19 0.50
C GLU A 70 0.20 -4.99 1.77
N ASP A 71 1.07 -5.92 2.20
CA ASP A 71 0.84 -6.70 3.42
C ASP A 71 0.85 -5.83 4.69
N ILE A 72 1.67 -4.76 4.73
CA ILE A 72 1.65 -3.77 5.82
C ILE A 72 0.31 -3.00 5.82
N ALA A 73 -0.15 -2.53 4.66
CA ALA A 73 -1.41 -1.81 4.53
C ALA A 73 -2.61 -2.69 4.95
N GLU A 74 -2.67 -3.94 4.49
CA GLU A 74 -3.72 -4.90 4.88
C GLU A 74 -3.74 -5.15 6.39
N LYS A 75 -2.56 -5.19 7.04
CA LYS A 75 -2.47 -5.36 8.49
C LYS A 75 -3.02 -4.14 9.24
N ILE A 76 -2.69 -2.93 8.80
CA ILE A 76 -3.16 -1.68 9.41
C ILE A 76 -4.69 -1.58 9.26
N GLU A 77 -5.19 -1.75 8.04
CA GLU A 77 -6.62 -1.61 7.75
C GLU A 77 -7.45 -2.74 8.39
N GLY A 78 -6.92 -3.96 8.40
CA GLY A 78 -7.55 -5.09 9.10
C GLY A 78 -7.58 -4.94 10.62
N GLN A 79 -6.69 -4.13 11.22
CA GLN A 79 -6.76 -3.78 12.65
C GLN A 79 -7.84 -2.72 12.90
N LYS A 80 -7.89 -1.65 12.09
CA LYS A 80 -8.93 -0.60 12.21
C LYS A 80 -10.35 -1.18 12.15
N THR A 81 -10.61 -2.10 11.22
CA THR A 81 -11.92 -2.77 11.12
C THR A 81 -12.29 -3.53 12.41
N LYS A 82 -11.32 -4.14 13.11
CA LYS A 82 -11.58 -4.85 14.37
C LYS A 82 -11.88 -3.89 15.52
N ASP A 83 -11.16 -2.77 15.59
CA ASP A 83 -11.33 -1.78 16.65
C ASP A 83 -12.69 -1.06 16.51
N GLU A 84 -13.12 -0.76 15.28
CA GLU A 84 -14.45 -0.20 15.00
C GLU A 84 -15.57 -1.18 15.38
N GLN A 85 -15.42 -2.46 15.04
CA GLN A 85 -16.37 -3.50 15.43
C GLN A 85 -16.43 -3.71 16.95
N ALA A 86 -15.30 -3.63 17.66
CA ALA A 86 -15.30 -3.73 19.12
C ALA A 86 -16.02 -2.54 19.78
N SER A 87 -15.85 -1.33 19.24
CA SER A 87 -16.45 -0.09 19.76
C SER A 87 -17.96 -0.01 19.54
N LEU A 88 -18.50 -0.69 18.52
CA LEU A 88 -19.94 -0.75 18.25
C LEU A 88 -20.68 -1.81 19.09
N ASN A 89 -19.94 -2.77 19.66
CA ASN A 89 -20.48 -3.87 20.45
C ASN A 89 -20.29 -3.70 21.97
N SER A 90 -19.81 -2.53 22.42
CA SER A 90 -19.62 -2.17 23.83
C SER A 90 -20.63 -1.11 24.27
#